data_AF-A0A6J4KQZ0-F1
#
_entry.id   AF-A0A6J4KQZ0-F1
#
_cell.length_a   1.000
_cell.length_b   1.000
_cell.length_c   1.000
_cell.angle_alpha   90.00
_cell.angle_beta   90.00
_cell.angle_gamma   90.00
#
_symmetry.space_group_name_H-M   'P 1'
#
loop_
_entity.id
_entity.type
_entity.pdbx_description
1 polymer ?
#
loop_
_entity_poly.entity_id
_entity_poly.type
_entity_poly.pdbx_seq_one_letter_code
_entity_poly.pdbx_strand_id
1 'polypeptide(L)'
;MAILFLAAALAASEPSAITDERTAPPPLAPHAVLAIPAELQSKFEGRLRAAGPSEQRRLEAVVDFIFKPSGLGLTYDADATHTVAEAYQTRRGNCLTFTLLAVALAREAGLNAYGQAMENTLAWRLDGGVVYRTNHVNAGVAVDQRRFSVDVAQDSVLTQKPPEKIADGRLLAMYYNNRAAELSGAGRASEATPYMTMSLQLDPGYASSWSNAGVLLARSGDVTAAERSYRRALEIDPTHSATLFNIAGLYQRSGDAAKASAYRRQLDTVQLKDPFHQFQIALDNEKKGDYPRAVQHYRRAIAIHPREHRFHYGLARAYLQSGELRRADRALTRAHELSAGTTQEQYMAKLERLRSTQR
;
A
#
# COMPACT_ATOMS: atom_id res chain seq x y z
N MET A 1 -10.28 72.80 22.69
CA MET A 1 -10.38 71.37 22.36
C MET A 1 -9.24 71.03 21.42
N ALA A 2 -8.12 70.54 21.97
CA ALA A 2 -6.92 70.16 21.25
C ALA A 2 -6.92 68.63 21.09
N ILE A 3 -6.67 68.14 19.88
CA ILE A 3 -6.50 66.71 19.60
C ILE A 3 -5.04 66.49 19.22
N LEU A 4 -4.32 65.80 20.11
CA LEU A 4 -2.97 65.27 19.93
C LEU A 4 -2.97 64.20 18.84
N PHE A 5 -2.04 64.29 17.89
CA PHE A 5 -1.59 63.15 17.09
C PHE A 5 -0.32 62.59 17.73
N LEU A 6 -0.39 61.34 18.20
CA LEU A 6 0.74 60.58 18.73
C LEU A 6 1.36 59.77 17.59
N ALA A 7 2.55 60.16 17.14
CA ALA A 7 3.36 59.37 16.21
C ALA A 7 4.22 58.39 17.02
N ALA A 8 3.95 57.09 16.90
CA ALA A 8 4.81 56.05 17.45
C ALA A 8 5.72 55.50 16.33
N ALA A 9 7.02 55.71 16.47
CA ALA A 9 8.04 55.13 15.62
C ALA A 9 8.12 53.61 15.87
N LEU A 10 7.79 52.82 14.86
CA LEU A 10 8.04 51.38 14.83
C LEU A 10 9.48 51.15 14.42
N ALA A 11 10.35 50.86 15.39
CA ALA A 11 11.64 50.25 15.14
C ALA A 11 11.38 48.82 14.61
N ALA A 12 11.68 48.59 13.33
CA ALA A 12 11.70 47.26 12.75
C ALA A 12 12.91 46.50 13.32
N SER A 13 12.67 45.60 14.27
CA SER A 13 13.62 44.52 14.56
C SER A 13 13.50 43.48 13.45
N GLU A 14 14.56 43.33 12.65
CA GLU A 14 14.66 42.26 11.67
C GLU A 14 14.42 40.89 12.32
N PRO A 15 13.63 39.99 11.70
CA PRO A 15 13.56 38.62 12.17
C PRO A 15 14.92 37.97 11.92
N SER A 16 15.63 37.67 13.00
CA SER A 16 16.85 36.87 12.97
C SER A 16 16.51 35.49 12.40
N ALA A 17 16.84 35.27 11.12
CA ALA A 17 16.77 33.97 10.47
C ALA A 17 17.89 33.09 11.01
N ILE A 18 17.70 32.55 12.21
CA ILE A 18 18.43 31.37 12.64
C ILE A 18 17.76 30.20 11.91
N THR A 19 18.22 29.92 10.70
CA THR A 19 18.02 28.60 10.09
C THR A 19 18.80 27.62 10.95
N ASP A 20 18.12 27.00 11.91
CA ASP A 20 18.66 25.88 12.67
C ASP A 20 18.81 24.70 11.68
N GLU A 21 19.95 24.68 10.97
CA GLU A 21 20.45 23.54 10.19
C GLU A 21 20.86 22.39 11.13
N ARG A 22 19.95 21.97 12.02
CA ARG A 22 20.06 20.66 12.63
C ARG A 22 19.79 19.65 11.53
N THR A 23 20.88 19.27 10.86
CA THR A 23 20.92 18.12 9.98
C THR A 23 20.23 16.96 10.70
N ALA A 24 19.08 16.56 10.18
CA ALA A 24 18.35 15.45 10.77
C ALA A 24 19.26 14.23 10.81
N PRO A 25 19.14 13.38 11.85
CA PRO A 25 19.97 12.20 11.98
C PRO A 25 19.86 11.36 10.69
N PRO A 26 20.99 10.83 10.19
CA PRO A 26 20.98 10.04 8.97
C PRO A 26 20.06 8.82 9.15
N PRO A 27 19.51 8.29 8.04
CA PRO A 27 18.74 7.07 8.07
C PRO A 27 19.57 5.94 8.71
N LEU A 28 18.91 5.09 9.49
CA LEU A 28 19.53 3.88 10.03
C LEU A 28 20.16 3.05 8.91
N ALA A 29 21.26 2.37 9.20
CA ALA A 29 21.91 1.49 8.24
C ALA A 29 21.00 0.29 7.87
N PRO A 30 21.10 -0.28 6.66
CA PRO A 30 20.19 -1.33 6.19
C PRO A 30 20.08 -2.55 7.12
N HIS A 31 21.19 -2.98 7.72
CA HIS A 31 21.19 -4.10 8.68
C HIS A 31 20.42 -3.79 9.96
N ALA A 32 20.37 -2.53 10.39
CA ALA A 32 19.68 -2.10 11.61
C ALA A 32 18.15 -2.10 11.44
N VAL A 33 17.63 -2.01 10.20
CA VAL A 33 16.19 -2.05 9.92
C VAL A 33 15.56 -3.38 10.32
N LEU A 34 16.29 -4.49 10.10
CA LEU A 34 15.87 -5.86 10.40
C LEU A 34 16.44 -6.39 11.73
N ALA A 35 17.26 -5.60 12.43
CA ALA A 35 17.89 -6.04 13.67
C ALA A 35 16.85 -6.29 14.77
N ILE A 36 16.95 -7.44 15.42
CA ILE A 36 16.10 -7.84 16.54
C ILE A 36 16.76 -7.35 17.84
N PRO A 37 16.11 -6.47 18.62
CA PRO A 37 16.64 -6.06 19.93
C PRO A 37 16.79 -7.26 20.88
N ALA A 38 17.79 -7.22 21.77
CA ALA A 38 18.08 -8.32 22.70
C ALA A 38 16.86 -8.68 23.59
N GLU A 39 16.06 -7.70 24.00
CA GLU A 39 14.85 -7.91 24.79
C GLU A 39 13.78 -8.64 23.98
N LEU A 40 13.63 -8.29 22.69
CA LEU A 40 12.70 -8.97 21.79
C LEU A 40 13.18 -10.40 21.53
N GLN A 41 14.46 -10.60 21.29
CA GLN A 41 15.08 -11.90 21.07
C GLN A 41 14.83 -12.82 22.27
N SER A 42 15.17 -12.36 23.49
CA SER A 42 14.95 -13.12 24.74
C SER A 42 13.48 -13.49 24.97
N LYS A 43 12.55 -12.56 24.71
CA LYS A 43 11.11 -12.82 24.80
C LYS A 43 10.65 -13.89 23.79
N PHE A 44 11.24 -13.90 22.60
CA PHE A 44 10.88 -14.83 21.53
C PHE A 44 11.48 -16.23 21.74
N GLU A 45 12.72 -16.32 22.23
CA GLU A 45 13.41 -17.60 22.48
C GLU A 45 12.61 -18.57 23.34
N GLY A 46 11.91 -18.08 24.37
CA GLY A 46 11.07 -18.92 25.22
C GLY A 46 9.99 -19.66 24.44
N ARG A 47 9.43 -19.01 23.41
CA ARG A 47 8.44 -19.62 22.50
C ARG A 47 9.08 -20.61 21.53
N LEU A 48 10.26 -20.30 21.01
CA LEU A 48 11.01 -21.21 20.14
C LEU A 48 11.40 -22.50 20.84
N ARG A 49 11.83 -22.42 22.11
CA ARG A 49 12.12 -23.60 22.94
C ARG A 49 10.90 -24.51 23.09
N ALA A 50 9.71 -23.92 23.32
CA ALA A 50 8.46 -24.68 23.41
C ALA A 50 8.04 -25.30 22.06
N ALA A 51 8.29 -24.61 20.94
CA ALA A 51 8.00 -25.12 19.60
C ALA A 51 8.87 -26.33 19.20
N GLY A 52 10.10 -26.41 19.73
CA GLY A 52 11.04 -27.51 19.47
C GLY A 52 11.70 -27.42 18.08
N PRO A 53 12.17 -28.55 17.52
CA PRO A 53 12.95 -28.56 16.27
C PRO A 53 12.10 -28.50 14.99
N SER A 54 10.79 -28.63 15.07
CA SER A 54 9.91 -28.67 13.89
C SER A 54 9.78 -27.29 13.25
N GLU A 55 10.15 -27.16 11.97
CA GLU A 55 10.02 -25.91 11.21
C GLU A 55 8.57 -25.39 11.18
N GLN A 56 7.60 -26.29 10.99
CA GLN A 56 6.18 -25.95 11.02
C GLN A 56 5.74 -25.36 12.37
N ARG A 57 6.10 -26.00 13.49
CA ARG A 57 5.78 -25.48 14.83
C ARG A 57 6.49 -24.15 15.12
N ARG A 58 7.71 -23.96 14.58
CA ARG A 58 8.43 -22.70 14.69
C ARG A 58 7.74 -21.59 13.89
N LEU A 59 7.27 -21.88 12.68
CA LEU A 59 6.48 -20.93 11.89
C LEU A 59 5.20 -20.53 12.61
N GLU A 60 4.47 -21.50 13.19
CA GLU A 60 3.30 -21.23 14.02
C GLU A 60 3.65 -20.34 15.22
N ALA A 61 4.78 -20.59 15.90
CA ALA A 61 5.25 -19.77 17.00
C ALA A 61 5.60 -18.33 16.56
N VAL A 62 6.17 -18.13 15.36
CA VAL A 62 6.43 -16.80 14.77
C VAL A 62 5.10 -16.08 14.54
N VAL A 63 4.16 -16.70 13.84
CA VAL A 63 2.86 -16.10 13.51
C VAL A 63 2.09 -15.75 14.78
N ASP A 64 1.99 -16.69 15.72
CA ASP A 64 1.32 -16.47 16.99
C ASP A 64 1.96 -15.35 17.80
N PHE A 65 3.29 -15.24 17.77
CA PHE A 65 3.98 -14.18 18.49
C PHE A 65 3.71 -12.80 17.88
N ILE A 66 3.62 -12.70 16.56
CA ILE A 66 3.37 -11.41 15.88
C ILE A 66 1.92 -10.97 16.06
N PHE A 67 0.95 -11.84 15.77
CA PHE A 67 -0.44 -11.44 15.60
C PHE A 67 -1.32 -11.63 16.85
N LYS A 68 -0.99 -12.56 17.76
CA LYS A 68 -1.83 -12.75 18.95
C LYS A 68 -1.53 -11.69 20.01
N PRO A 69 -2.55 -11.22 20.75
CA PRO A 69 -2.37 -10.31 21.88
C PRO A 69 -1.38 -10.84 22.94
N SER A 70 -1.28 -12.16 23.10
CA SER A 70 -0.35 -12.79 24.04
C SER A 70 1.13 -12.64 23.65
N GLY A 71 1.42 -12.31 22.39
CA GLY A 71 2.77 -12.15 21.85
C GLY A 71 3.23 -10.70 21.89
N LEU A 72 3.18 -10.06 20.72
CA LEU A 72 3.55 -8.67 20.53
C LEU A 72 2.34 -7.75 20.51
N GLY A 73 1.15 -8.25 20.12
CA GLY A 73 -0.09 -7.45 20.12
C GLY A 73 0.01 -6.18 19.27
N LEU A 74 0.67 -6.25 18.10
CA LEU A 74 0.79 -5.08 17.23
C LEU A 74 -0.59 -4.66 16.70
N THR A 75 -0.74 -3.35 16.53
CA THR A 75 -1.88 -2.73 15.87
C THR A 75 -1.50 -2.25 14.48
N TYR A 76 -2.40 -2.43 13.51
CA TYR A 76 -2.17 -1.95 12.16
C TYR A 76 -2.33 -0.42 12.11
N ASP A 77 -1.32 0.24 11.58
CA ASP A 77 -1.30 1.68 11.34
C ASP A 77 -0.65 1.94 9.99
N ALA A 78 -1.41 2.53 9.06
CA ALA A 78 -1.00 2.72 7.67
C ALA A 78 0.22 3.64 7.53
N ASP A 79 0.38 4.60 8.45
CA ASP A 79 1.42 5.63 8.41
C ASP A 79 2.65 5.26 9.26
N ALA A 80 2.66 4.04 9.82
CA ALA A 80 3.72 3.53 10.69
C ALA A 80 4.67 2.57 9.94
N THR A 81 5.47 3.10 9.01
CA THR A 81 6.64 2.36 8.50
C THR A 81 7.74 2.38 9.55
N HIS A 82 8.02 1.23 10.16
CA HIS A 82 8.92 1.09 11.28
C HIS A 82 9.96 -0.01 11.04
N THR A 83 11.12 0.15 11.67
CA THR A 83 12.08 -0.94 11.86
C THR A 83 11.51 -2.02 12.79
N VAL A 84 12.17 -3.19 12.85
CA VAL A 84 11.82 -4.24 13.82
C VAL A 84 11.86 -3.73 15.26
N ALA A 85 12.89 -2.93 15.59
CA ALA A 85 13.05 -2.35 16.93
C ALA A 85 11.94 -1.33 17.27
N GLU A 86 11.64 -0.43 16.34
CA GLU A 86 10.56 0.55 16.52
C GLU A 86 9.20 -0.13 16.66
N ALA A 87 8.89 -1.11 15.81
CA ALA A 87 7.64 -1.87 15.87
C ALA A 87 7.46 -2.58 17.22
N TYR A 88 8.55 -3.11 17.78
CA TYR A 88 8.55 -3.72 19.11
C TYR A 88 8.23 -2.71 20.22
N GLN A 89 8.79 -1.51 20.14
CA GLN A 89 8.60 -0.46 21.13
C GLN A 89 7.21 0.18 21.03
N THR A 90 6.76 0.51 19.81
CA THR A 90 5.52 1.26 19.58
C THR A 90 4.29 0.37 19.50
N ARG A 91 4.45 -0.94 19.24
CA ARG A 91 3.36 -1.89 19.00
C ARG A 91 2.45 -1.47 17.82
N ARG A 92 3.02 -0.76 16.85
CA ARG A 92 2.32 -0.27 15.65
C ARG A 92 3.11 -0.64 14.40
N GLY A 93 2.42 -0.79 13.28
CA GLY A 93 3.07 -0.99 11.99
C GLY A 93 2.10 -1.08 10.81
N ASN A 94 2.58 -0.75 9.61
CA ASN A 94 1.90 -1.06 8.37
C ASN A 94 2.35 -2.42 7.80
N CYS A 95 1.84 -2.79 6.62
CA CYS A 95 2.15 -4.07 5.97
C CYS A 95 3.65 -4.35 5.82
N LEU A 96 4.44 -3.32 5.50
CA LEU A 96 5.88 -3.45 5.36
C LEU A 96 6.56 -3.69 6.70
N THR A 97 6.18 -2.97 7.75
CA THR A 97 6.66 -3.21 9.12
C THR A 97 6.38 -4.65 9.57
N PHE A 98 5.15 -5.13 9.39
CA PHE A 98 4.79 -6.51 9.72
C PHE A 98 5.60 -7.52 8.91
N THR A 99 5.87 -7.21 7.63
CA THR A 99 6.70 -8.05 6.76
C THR A 99 8.15 -8.11 7.26
N LEU A 100 8.75 -6.96 7.57
CA LEU A 100 10.12 -6.89 8.11
C LEU A 100 10.24 -7.70 9.40
N LEU A 101 9.27 -7.54 10.31
CA LEU A 101 9.19 -8.27 11.56
C LEU A 101 9.02 -9.78 11.36
N ALA A 102 8.13 -10.19 10.46
CA ALA A 102 7.93 -11.60 10.12
C ALA A 102 9.17 -12.23 9.51
N VAL A 103 9.83 -11.55 8.56
CA VAL A 103 11.09 -12.02 7.96
C VAL A 103 12.19 -12.14 9.00
N ALA A 104 12.38 -11.12 9.85
CA ALA A 104 13.41 -11.12 10.88
C ALA A 104 13.20 -12.26 11.90
N LEU A 105 12.00 -12.37 12.48
CA LEU A 105 11.70 -13.40 13.48
C LEU A 105 11.68 -14.82 12.91
N ALA A 106 11.24 -15.01 11.67
CA ALA A 106 11.30 -16.31 11.02
C ALA A 106 12.75 -16.73 10.76
N ARG A 107 13.63 -15.81 10.33
CA ARG A 107 15.07 -16.09 10.20
C ARG A 107 15.72 -16.40 11.54
N GLU A 108 15.35 -15.67 12.59
CA GLU A 108 15.79 -15.96 13.97
C GLU A 108 15.34 -17.36 14.44
N ALA A 109 14.17 -17.81 13.99
CA ALA A 109 13.70 -19.18 14.21
C ALA A 109 14.42 -20.25 13.38
N GLY A 110 15.38 -19.86 12.54
CA GLY A 110 16.11 -20.73 11.62
C GLY A 110 15.33 -21.10 10.35
N LEU A 111 14.29 -20.35 9.99
CA LEU A 111 13.46 -20.60 8.81
C LEU A 111 13.94 -19.79 7.60
N ASN A 112 13.72 -20.34 6.40
CA ASN A 112 13.99 -19.63 5.16
C ASN A 112 12.86 -18.65 4.83
N ALA A 113 13.01 -17.40 5.30
CA ALA A 113 12.05 -16.32 5.09
C ALA A 113 12.57 -15.20 4.17
N TYR A 114 11.66 -14.61 3.41
CA TYR A 114 11.93 -13.57 2.41
C TYR A 114 10.71 -12.65 2.24
N GLY A 115 10.91 -11.43 1.73
CA GLY A 115 9.80 -10.57 1.33
C GLY A 115 9.15 -11.06 0.04
N GLN A 116 7.86 -10.81 -0.11
CA GLN A 116 7.13 -10.96 -1.37
C GLN A 116 6.38 -9.67 -1.70
N ALA A 117 6.47 -9.22 -2.95
CA ALA A 117 5.73 -8.07 -3.43
C ALA A 117 4.42 -8.52 -4.10
N MET A 118 3.38 -7.73 -3.90
CA MET A 118 2.11 -7.84 -4.58
C MET A 118 1.84 -6.53 -5.30
N GLU A 119 1.98 -6.57 -6.61
CA GLU A 119 1.76 -5.42 -7.47
C GLU A 119 0.30 -5.30 -7.89
N ASN A 120 -0.11 -4.07 -8.21
CA ASN A 120 -1.48 -3.74 -8.65
C ASN A 120 -2.52 -4.23 -7.64
N THR A 121 -2.32 -3.93 -6.36
CA THR A 121 -3.25 -4.34 -5.31
C THR A 121 -4.31 -3.28 -5.01
N LEU A 122 -5.49 -3.74 -4.56
CA LEU A 122 -6.57 -2.89 -4.08
C LEU A 122 -6.90 -3.28 -2.63
N ALA A 123 -6.66 -2.37 -1.70
CA ALA A 123 -6.91 -2.60 -0.27
C ALA A 123 -8.32 -2.13 0.10
N TRP A 124 -9.08 -3.02 0.73
CA TRP A 124 -10.45 -2.79 1.18
C TRP A 124 -10.46 -2.57 2.70
N ARG A 125 -10.47 -1.32 3.17
CA ARG A 125 -10.51 -1.06 4.60
C ARG A 125 -11.94 -1.23 5.10
N LEU A 126 -12.13 -2.17 6.03
CA LEU A 126 -13.44 -2.54 6.56
C LEU A 126 -14.11 -1.43 7.37
N ASP A 127 -13.37 -0.40 7.78
CA ASP A 127 -13.92 0.73 8.53
C ASP A 127 -14.26 1.88 7.57
N GLY A 128 -15.56 2.08 7.29
CA GLY A 128 -16.07 3.16 6.44
C GLY A 128 -16.18 2.87 4.94
N GLY A 129 -15.88 1.64 4.48
CA GLY A 129 -16.07 1.24 3.08
C GLY A 129 -15.18 1.99 2.10
N VAL A 130 -14.05 2.53 2.57
CA VAL A 130 -13.11 3.29 1.75
C VAL A 130 -12.13 2.33 1.07
N VAL A 131 -11.93 2.54 -0.22
CA VAL A 131 -11.08 1.69 -1.05
C VAL A 131 -9.88 2.50 -1.52
N TYR A 132 -8.69 1.92 -1.37
CA TYR A 132 -7.44 2.57 -1.74
C TYR A 132 -6.62 1.63 -2.61
N ARG A 133 -6.00 2.19 -3.65
CA ARG A 133 -4.99 1.47 -4.42
C ARG A 133 -3.66 1.65 -3.71
N THR A 134 -3.13 0.55 -3.21
CA THR A 134 -1.83 0.51 -2.53
C THR A 134 -1.03 -0.61 -3.16
N ASN A 135 0.30 -0.53 -3.17
CA ASN A 135 1.11 -1.74 -3.33
C ASN A 135 1.15 -2.45 -1.98
N HIS A 136 1.23 -3.77 -1.99
CA HIS A 136 1.26 -4.57 -0.77
C HIS A 136 2.48 -5.48 -0.75
N VAL A 137 2.93 -5.81 0.44
CA VAL A 137 4.09 -6.66 0.68
C VAL A 137 3.76 -7.58 1.84
N ASN A 138 4.20 -8.82 1.75
CA ASN A 138 4.07 -9.80 2.82
C ASN A 138 5.34 -10.66 2.93
N ALA A 139 5.41 -11.54 3.92
CA ALA A 139 6.55 -12.42 4.11
C ALA A 139 6.24 -13.82 3.59
N GLY A 140 7.13 -14.36 2.76
CA GLY A 140 7.12 -15.77 2.38
C GLY A 140 8.06 -16.56 3.27
N VAL A 141 7.62 -17.74 3.72
CA VAL A 141 8.43 -18.69 4.48
C VAL A 141 8.40 -20.04 3.78
N ALA A 142 9.57 -20.59 3.47
CA ALA A 142 9.70 -21.95 2.97
C ALA A 142 9.89 -22.90 4.16
N VAL A 143 9.03 -23.91 4.23
CA VAL A 143 9.09 -25.01 5.22
C VAL A 143 8.96 -26.30 4.43
N ASP A 144 9.97 -27.16 4.51
CA ASP A 144 10.11 -28.33 3.66
C ASP A 144 9.93 -28.00 2.16
N GLN A 145 9.00 -28.68 1.47
CA GLN A 145 8.65 -28.44 0.06
C GLN A 145 7.46 -27.48 -0.12
N ARG A 146 7.00 -26.83 0.95
CA ARG A 146 5.82 -25.95 0.94
C ARG A 146 6.22 -24.49 1.18
N ARG A 147 5.44 -23.58 0.61
CA ARG A 147 5.60 -22.13 0.80
C ARG A 147 4.38 -21.60 1.52
N PHE A 148 4.62 -20.85 2.57
CA PHE A 148 3.62 -20.17 3.38
C PHE A 148 3.79 -18.68 3.22
N SER A 149 2.68 -17.93 3.26
CA SER A 149 2.69 -16.48 3.32
C SER A 149 2.18 -16.02 4.68
N VAL A 150 2.90 -15.08 5.29
CA VAL A 150 2.56 -14.42 6.54
C VAL A 150 2.17 -12.98 6.18
N ASP A 151 0.88 -12.68 6.27
CA ASP A 151 0.29 -11.44 5.74
C ASP A 151 -0.72 -10.85 6.72
N VAL A 152 -0.48 -9.60 7.15
CA VAL A 152 -1.39 -8.85 8.05
C VAL A 152 -2.70 -8.44 7.39
N ALA A 153 -2.74 -8.39 6.06
CA ALA A 153 -3.85 -7.84 5.28
C ALA A 153 -4.52 -8.88 4.36
N GLN A 154 -4.29 -10.19 4.59
CA GLN A 154 -4.68 -11.29 3.71
C GLN A 154 -6.14 -11.20 3.23
N ASP A 155 -7.09 -10.88 4.11
CA ASP A 155 -8.52 -10.83 3.78
C ASP A 155 -8.98 -9.49 3.18
N SER A 156 -8.11 -8.48 3.22
CA SER A 156 -8.44 -7.11 2.81
C SER A 156 -7.79 -6.68 1.50
N VAL A 157 -6.82 -7.44 0.99
CA VAL A 157 -6.08 -7.10 -0.23
C VAL A 157 -6.57 -7.93 -1.42
N LEU A 158 -6.91 -7.23 -2.50
CA LEU A 158 -7.14 -7.78 -3.84
C LEU A 158 -5.85 -7.74 -4.64
N THR A 159 -5.51 -8.83 -5.33
CA THR A 159 -4.37 -8.87 -6.25
C THR A 159 -4.74 -9.57 -7.56
N GLN A 160 -4.15 -9.11 -8.66
CA GLN A 160 -4.31 -9.76 -9.98
C GLN A 160 -3.35 -10.94 -10.14
N LYS A 161 -2.16 -10.85 -9.53
CA LYS A 161 -1.05 -11.81 -9.67
C LYS A 161 -0.71 -12.43 -8.31
N PRO A 162 -0.17 -13.66 -8.29
CA PRO A 162 0.36 -14.23 -7.05
C PRO A 162 1.53 -13.38 -6.51
N PRO A 163 1.79 -13.40 -5.18
CA PRO A 163 2.95 -12.72 -4.62
C PRO A 163 4.27 -13.22 -5.21
N GLU A 164 5.14 -12.30 -5.58
CA GLU A 164 6.45 -12.61 -6.16
C GLU A 164 7.55 -12.40 -5.12
N LYS A 165 8.45 -13.39 -4.97
CA LYS A 165 9.61 -13.27 -4.06
C LYS A 165 10.49 -12.10 -4.48
N ILE A 166 10.86 -11.27 -3.52
CA ILE A 166 11.78 -10.14 -3.71
C ILE A 166 13.08 -10.35 -2.91
N ALA A 167 14.16 -9.72 -3.37
CA ALA A 167 15.42 -9.67 -2.66
C ALA A 167 15.35 -8.75 -1.43
N ASP A 168 16.21 -8.98 -0.44
CA ASP A 168 16.30 -8.12 0.75
C ASP A 168 16.61 -6.66 0.40
N GLY A 169 17.43 -6.42 -0.63
CA GLY A 169 17.69 -5.08 -1.15
C GLY A 169 16.41 -4.36 -1.58
N ARG A 170 15.51 -5.04 -2.32
CA ARG A 170 14.18 -4.51 -2.67
C ARG A 170 13.32 -4.25 -1.44
N LEU A 171 13.27 -5.19 -0.50
CA LEU A 171 12.46 -5.06 0.72
C LEU A 171 12.91 -3.86 1.56
N LEU A 172 14.22 -3.68 1.72
CA LEU A 172 14.79 -2.53 2.42
C LEU A 172 14.61 -1.24 1.61
N ALA A 173 14.77 -1.27 0.29
CA ALA A 173 14.49 -0.13 -0.58
C ALA A 173 13.03 0.34 -0.43
N MET A 174 12.06 -0.58 -0.30
CA MET A 174 10.67 -0.24 0.02
C MET A 174 10.54 0.49 1.35
N TYR A 175 11.28 0.07 2.39
CA TYR A 175 11.29 0.73 3.70
C TYR A 175 11.78 2.17 3.58
N TYR A 176 12.96 2.37 2.99
CA TYR A 176 13.51 3.70 2.83
C TYR A 176 12.64 4.59 1.92
N ASN A 177 12.04 4.02 0.88
CA ASN A 177 11.09 4.73 0.01
C ASN A 177 9.86 5.22 0.78
N ASN A 178 9.27 4.37 1.62
CA ASN A 178 8.10 4.75 2.41
C ASN A 178 8.44 5.83 3.43
N ARG A 179 9.56 5.69 4.16
CA ARG A 179 10.04 6.72 5.11
C ARG A 179 10.29 8.06 4.42
N ALA A 180 10.90 8.05 3.22
CA ALA A 180 11.10 9.25 2.44
C ALA A 180 9.76 9.89 2.00
N ALA A 181 8.79 9.08 1.57
CA ALA A 181 7.47 9.55 1.19
C ALA A 181 6.70 10.16 2.38
N GLU A 182 6.74 9.52 3.55
CA GLU A 182 6.15 10.00 4.81
C GLU A 182 6.76 11.35 5.21
N LEU A 183 8.09 11.46 5.26
CA LEU A 183 8.81 12.69 5.57
C LEU A 183 8.49 13.80 4.57
N SER A 184 8.47 13.48 3.27
CA SER A 184 8.09 14.43 2.23
C SER A 184 6.63 14.90 2.38
N GLY A 185 5.71 13.99 2.70
CA GLY A 185 4.30 14.30 2.99
C GLY A 185 4.12 15.24 4.19
N ALA A 186 4.99 15.11 5.19
CA ALA A 186 5.05 15.99 6.36
C ALA A 186 5.81 17.32 6.11
N GLY A 187 6.21 17.62 4.86
CA GLY A 187 6.95 18.83 4.51
C GLY A 187 8.44 18.82 4.92
N ARG A 188 8.95 17.68 5.41
CA ARG A 188 10.33 17.50 5.90
C ARG A 188 11.24 16.99 4.77
N ALA A 189 11.31 17.76 3.68
CA ALA A 189 11.99 17.34 2.45
C ALA A 189 13.51 17.11 2.60
N SER A 190 14.18 17.91 3.42
CA SER A 190 15.62 17.74 3.73
C SER A 190 15.90 16.38 4.37
N GLU A 191 15.02 15.94 5.28
CA GLU A 191 15.12 14.65 5.96
C GLU A 191 14.74 13.47 5.06
N ALA A 192 13.80 13.68 4.13
CA ALA A 192 13.39 12.66 3.17
C ALA A 192 14.50 12.28 2.18
N THR A 193 15.36 13.24 1.83
CA THR A 193 16.40 13.09 0.80
C THR A 193 17.37 11.93 1.08
N PRO A 194 18.02 11.81 2.27
CA PRO A 194 18.93 10.70 2.53
C PRO A 194 18.23 9.33 2.54
N TYR A 195 16.97 9.24 2.98
CA TYR A 195 16.18 8.02 2.86
C TYR A 195 15.94 7.66 1.39
N MET A 196 15.56 8.64 0.55
CA MET A 196 15.35 8.39 -0.87
C MET A 196 16.64 7.92 -1.57
N THR A 197 17.78 8.53 -1.25
CA THR A 197 19.09 8.12 -1.76
C THR A 197 19.41 6.67 -1.39
N MET A 198 19.20 6.28 -0.13
CA MET A 198 19.42 4.90 0.32
C MET A 198 18.51 3.91 -0.42
N SER A 199 17.23 4.27 -0.63
CA SER A 199 16.29 3.45 -1.41
C SER A 199 16.79 3.17 -2.83
N LEU A 200 17.23 4.23 -3.53
CA LEU A 200 17.74 4.13 -4.90
C LEU A 200 19.07 3.37 -4.98
N GLN A 201 19.91 3.47 -3.95
CA GLN A 201 21.17 2.70 -3.87
C GLN A 201 20.93 1.21 -3.66
N LEU A 202 19.99 0.85 -2.78
CA LEU A 202 19.66 -0.54 -2.46
C LEU A 202 18.94 -1.25 -3.61
N ASP A 203 18.09 -0.54 -4.34
CA ASP A 203 17.43 -1.09 -5.53
C ASP A 203 17.21 -0.04 -6.62
N PRO A 204 18.17 0.12 -7.54
CA PRO A 204 18.04 1.00 -8.70
C PRO A 204 16.96 0.55 -9.69
N GLY A 205 16.45 -0.68 -9.57
CA GLY A 205 15.40 -1.27 -10.40
C GLY A 205 14.00 -1.15 -9.78
N TYR A 206 13.83 -0.41 -8.68
CA TYR A 206 12.51 -0.21 -8.07
C TYR A 206 11.85 1.08 -8.61
N ALA A 207 10.93 0.93 -9.57
CA ALA A 207 10.28 2.05 -10.24
C ALA A 207 9.60 3.03 -9.28
N SER A 208 9.00 2.55 -8.19
CA SER A 208 8.33 3.41 -7.21
C SER A 208 9.30 4.36 -6.48
N SER A 209 10.55 3.95 -6.22
CA SER A 209 11.56 4.83 -5.63
C SER A 209 11.91 5.98 -6.57
N TRP A 210 12.13 5.70 -7.86
CA TRP A 210 12.35 6.74 -8.87
C TRP A 210 11.14 7.66 -9.03
N SER A 211 9.93 7.11 -8.98
CA SER A 211 8.69 7.89 -9.00
C SER A 211 8.61 8.84 -7.80
N ASN A 212 8.88 8.36 -6.60
CA ASN A 212 8.81 9.18 -5.38
C ASN A 212 9.98 10.17 -5.28
N ALA A 213 11.16 9.84 -5.80
CA ALA A 213 12.26 10.79 -5.98
C ALA A 213 11.82 11.95 -6.89
N GLY A 214 11.14 11.65 -7.99
CA GLY A 214 10.55 12.66 -8.87
C GLY A 214 9.54 13.56 -8.15
N VAL A 215 8.72 13.02 -7.26
CA VAL A 215 7.78 13.80 -6.44
C VAL A 215 8.53 14.72 -5.48
N LEU A 216 9.55 14.21 -4.80
CA LEU A 216 10.37 14.99 -3.87
C LEU A 216 11.06 16.17 -4.58
N LEU A 217 11.68 15.91 -5.75
CA LEU A 217 12.36 16.92 -6.56
C LEU A 217 11.38 17.94 -7.16
N ALA A 218 10.20 17.51 -7.59
CA ALA A 218 9.18 18.42 -8.11
C ALA A 218 8.67 19.37 -7.01
N ARG A 219 8.57 18.90 -5.76
CA ARG A 219 8.19 19.72 -4.59
C ARG A 219 9.28 20.72 -4.20
N SER A 220 10.55 20.39 -4.42
CA SER A 220 11.67 21.33 -4.21
C SER A 220 11.89 22.29 -5.40
N GLY A 221 11.05 22.24 -6.44
CA GLY A 221 11.13 23.12 -7.60
C GLY A 221 12.11 22.67 -8.69
N ASP A 222 12.83 21.55 -8.51
CA ASP A 222 13.73 21.01 -9.54
C ASP A 222 12.95 20.15 -10.54
N VAL A 223 12.25 20.84 -11.45
CA VAL A 223 11.42 20.23 -12.50
C VAL A 223 12.23 19.33 -13.41
N THR A 224 13.46 19.72 -13.75
CA THR A 224 14.32 18.97 -14.67
C THR A 224 14.78 17.65 -14.04
N ALA A 225 15.22 17.67 -12.77
CA ALA A 225 15.57 16.44 -12.08
C ALA A 225 14.36 15.56 -11.81
N ALA A 226 13.19 16.15 -11.52
CA ALA A 226 11.95 15.41 -11.37
C ALA A 226 11.59 14.65 -12.65
N GLU A 227 11.66 15.31 -13.81
CA GLU A 227 11.43 14.68 -15.12
C GLU A 227 12.37 13.50 -15.35
N ARG A 228 13.68 13.66 -15.09
CA ARG A 228 14.66 12.56 -15.23
C ARG A 228 14.28 11.36 -14.36
N SER A 229 13.92 11.60 -13.09
CA SER A 229 13.51 10.55 -12.16
C SER A 229 12.24 9.84 -12.62
N TYR A 230 11.23 10.58 -13.08
CA TYR A 230 10.01 9.97 -13.62
C TYR A 230 10.27 9.15 -14.89
N ARG A 231 11.11 9.66 -15.81
CA ARG A 231 11.50 8.90 -17.01
C ARG A 231 12.22 7.62 -16.64
N ARG A 232 13.13 7.66 -15.66
CA ARG A 232 13.80 6.48 -15.17
C ARG A 232 12.83 5.44 -14.58
N ALA A 233 11.82 5.89 -13.84
CA ALA A 233 10.77 5.00 -13.35
C ALA A 233 10.00 4.33 -14.52
N LEU A 234 9.68 5.06 -15.59
CA LEU A 234 8.98 4.53 -16.77
C LEU A 234 9.87 3.67 -17.68
N GLU A 235 11.19 3.84 -17.64
CA GLU A 235 12.13 2.90 -18.28
C GLU A 235 12.11 1.53 -17.58
N ILE A 236 11.94 1.52 -16.26
CA ILE A 236 11.89 0.30 -15.44
C ILE A 236 10.51 -0.37 -15.56
N ASP A 237 9.44 0.41 -15.39
CA ASP A 237 8.06 -0.04 -15.56
C ASP A 237 7.27 0.97 -16.41
N PRO A 238 7.13 0.71 -17.72
CA PRO A 238 6.39 1.56 -18.64
C PRO A 238 4.89 1.71 -18.29
N THR A 239 4.38 0.85 -17.43
CA THR A 239 2.97 0.82 -17.01
C THR A 239 2.74 1.40 -15.61
N HIS A 240 3.78 1.95 -14.97
CA HIS A 240 3.70 2.45 -13.60
C HIS A 240 2.75 3.65 -13.50
N SER A 241 1.49 3.38 -13.10
CA SER A 241 0.39 4.34 -13.23
C SER A 241 0.62 5.62 -12.43
N ALA A 242 1.22 5.50 -11.24
CA ALA A 242 1.52 6.67 -10.39
C ALA A 242 2.55 7.59 -11.06
N THR A 243 3.53 7.04 -11.78
CA THR A 243 4.53 7.85 -12.49
C THR A 243 3.93 8.52 -13.71
N LEU A 244 3.13 7.80 -14.51
CA LEU A 244 2.42 8.38 -15.65
C LEU A 244 1.52 9.54 -15.22
N PHE A 245 0.82 9.40 -14.08
CA PHE A 245 0.02 10.48 -13.48
C PHE A 245 0.89 11.67 -13.07
N ASN A 246 1.96 11.42 -12.30
CA ASN A 246 2.83 12.46 -11.76
C ASN A 246 3.56 13.25 -12.86
N ILE A 247 4.10 12.57 -13.87
CA ILE A 247 4.82 13.22 -14.98
C ILE A 247 3.85 14.01 -15.89
N ALA A 248 2.64 13.50 -16.13
CA ALA A 248 1.60 14.26 -16.84
C ALA A 248 1.25 15.54 -16.07
N GLY A 249 1.11 15.45 -14.74
CA GLY A 249 0.88 16.60 -13.88
C GLY A 249 2.05 17.58 -13.85
N LEU A 250 3.29 17.10 -13.92
CA LEU A 250 4.49 17.93 -14.03
C LEU A 250 4.44 18.78 -15.31
N TYR A 251 4.21 18.17 -16.47
CA TYR A 251 4.12 18.88 -17.75
C TYR A 251 2.92 19.82 -17.84
N GLN A 252 1.80 19.46 -17.22
CA GLN A 252 0.64 20.35 -17.14
C GLN A 252 0.99 21.64 -16.40
N ARG A 253 1.73 21.55 -15.27
CA ARG A 253 2.17 22.72 -14.50
C ARG A 253 3.26 23.52 -15.21
N SER A 254 4.10 22.87 -16.02
CA SER A 254 5.14 23.54 -16.80
C SER A 254 4.65 24.12 -18.13
N GLY A 255 3.36 23.98 -18.46
CA GLY A 255 2.75 24.51 -19.68
C GLY A 255 2.91 23.63 -20.94
N ASP A 256 3.51 22.44 -20.85
CA ASP A 256 3.68 21.52 -21.98
C ASP A 256 2.44 20.60 -22.11
N ALA A 257 1.36 21.18 -22.64
CA ALA A 257 0.08 20.48 -22.81
C ALA A 257 0.18 19.24 -23.73
N ALA A 258 1.10 19.25 -24.68
CA ALA A 258 1.30 18.16 -25.62
C ALA A 258 1.87 16.92 -24.91
N LYS A 259 2.95 17.08 -24.13
CA LYS A 259 3.51 15.97 -23.33
C LYS A 259 2.55 15.52 -22.23
N ALA A 260 1.90 16.46 -21.54
CA ALA A 260 0.91 16.12 -20.52
C ALA A 260 -0.20 15.22 -21.09
N SER A 261 -0.72 15.56 -22.27
CA SER A 261 -1.75 14.76 -22.96
C SER A 261 -1.22 13.40 -23.43
N ALA A 262 0.03 13.31 -23.86
CA ALA A 262 0.64 12.05 -24.29
C ALA A 262 0.75 11.06 -23.11
N TYR A 263 1.28 11.49 -21.97
CA TYR A 263 1.37 10.63 -20.78
C TYR A 263 0.00 10.29 -20.19
N ARG A 264 -0.98 11.19 -20.28
CA ARG A 264 -2.35 10.89 -19.87
C ARG A 264 -3.00 9.79 -20.72
N ARG A 265 -2.82 9.83 -22.04
CA ARG A 265 -3.30 8.72 -22.91
C ARG A 265 -2.64 7.38 -22.60
N GLN A 266 -1.35 7.40 -22.24
CA GLN A 266 -0.66 6.18 -21.78
C GLN A 266 -1.27 5.67 -20.47
N LEU A 267 -1.50 6.57 -19.50
CA LEU A 267 -2.17 6.23 -18.24
C LEU A 267 -3.56 5.63 -18.49
N ASP A 268 -4.36 6.26 -19.34
CA ASP A 268 -5.70 5.78 -19.70
C ASP A 268 -5.64 4.37 -20.29
N THR A 269 -4.65 4.10 -21.15
CA THR A 269 -4.45 2.76 -21.75
C THR A 269 -4.13 1.70 -20.70
N VAL A 270 -3.31 2.04 -19.70
CA VAL A 270 -3.01 1.16 -18.57
C VAL A 270 -4.26 0.92 -17.71
N GLN A 271 -4.96 2.00 -17.35
CA GLN A 271 -6.14 1.98 -16.51
C GLN A 271 -7.34 1.26 -17.13
N LEU A 272 -7.48 1.29 -18.46
CA LEU A 272 -8.48 0.52 -19.19
C LEU A 272 -8.29 -1.00 -19.05
N LYS A 273 -7.05 -1.45 -18.85
CA LYS A 273 -6.69 -2.86 -18.69
C LYS A 273 -6.56 -3.29 -17.23
N ASP A 274 -6.69 -2.36 -16.29
CA ASP A 274 -6.63 -2.65 -14.85
C ASP A 274 -8.03 -3.03 -14.33
N PRO A 275 -8.25 -4.29 -13.92
CA PRO A 275 -9.55 -4.72 -13.40
C PRO A 275 -9.95 -3.96 -12.13
N PHE A 276 -9.00 -3.58 -11.28
CA PHE A 276 -9.27 -2.85 -10.04
C PHE A 276 -9.65 -1.41 -10.32
N HIS A 277 -9.03 -0.78 -11.32
CA HIS A 277 -9.45 0.55 -11.76
C HIS A 277 -10.88 0.52 -12.33
N GLN A 278 -11.21 -0.47 -13.17
CA GLN A 278 -12.59 -0.64 -13.66
C GLN A 278 -13.57 -0.86 -12.50
N PHE A 279 -13.19 -1.66 -11.49
CA PHE A 279 -14.00 -1.88 -10.31
C PHE A 279 -14.21 -0.62 -9.47
N GLN A 280 -13.18 0.24 -9.32
CA GLN A 280 -13.32 1.53 -8.64
C GLN A 280 -14.30 2.46 -9.36
N ILE A 281 -14.19 2.59 -10.69
CA ILE A 281 -15.16 3.38 -11.47
C ILE A 281 -16.57 2.83 -11.26
N ALA A 282 -16.74 1.51 -11.22
CA ALA A 282 -18.05 0.90 -11.00
C ALA A 282 -18.64 1.29 -9.62
N LEU A 283 -17.83 1.22 -8.55
CA LEU A 283 -18.24 1.61 -7.20
C LEU A 283 -18.60 3.09 -7.11
N ASP A 284 -17.83 3.97 -7.77
CA ASP A 284 -18.11 5.40 -7.80
C ASP A 284 -19.44 5.72 -8.50
N ASN A 285 -19.72 5.03 -9.61
CA ASN A 285 -21.00 5.17 -10.31
C ASN A 285 -22.15 4.60 -9.49
N GLU A 286 -21.97 3.45 -8.83
CA GLU A 286 -22.97 2.87 -7.92
C GLU A 286 -23.31 3.84 -6.78
N LYS A 287 -22.29 4.45 -6.14
CA LYS A 287 -22.46 5.45 -5.08
C LYS A 287 -23.24 6.68 -5.56
N LYS A 288 -23.07 7.07 -6.83
CA LYS A 288 -23.80 8.18 -7.48
C LYS A 288 -25.20 7.77 -7.96
N GLY A 289 -25.58 6.50 -7.85
CA GLY A 289 -26.84 5.97 -8.38
C GLY A 289 -26.87 5.73 -9.89
N ASP A 290 -25.73 5.90 -10.59
CA ASP A 290 -25.61 5.59 -12.02
C ASP A 290 -25.34 4.09 -12.22
N TYR A 291 -26.36 3.29 -11.91
CA TYR A 291 -26.27 1.83 -12.00
C TYR A 291 -25.98 1.30 -13.42
N PRO A 292 -26.49 1.89 -14.52
CA PRO A 292 -26.12 1.46 -15.87
C PRO A 292 -24.61 1.56 -16.13
N ARG A 293 -23.96 2.66 -15.74
CA ARG A 293 -22.50 2.78 -15.86
C ARG A 293 -21.76 1.87 -14.89
N ALA A 294 -22.27 1.71 -13.66
CA ALA A 294 -21.70 0.76 -12.71
C ALA A 294 -21.67 -0.66 -13.29
N VAL A 295 -22.78 -1.14 -13.86
CA VAL A 295 -22.89 -2.45 -14.52
C VAL A 295 -21.87 -2.58 -15.67
N GLN A 296 -21.70 -1.55 -16.50
CA GLN A 296 -20.73 -1.56 -17.59
C GLN A 296 -19.31 -1.80 -17.07
N HIS A 297 -18.90 -1.07 -16.04
CA HIS A 297 -17.55 -1.15 -15.49
C HIS A 297 -17.33 -2.42 -14.65
N TYR A 298 -18.32 -2.91 -13.91
CA TYR A 298 -18.25 -4.23 -13.27
C TYR A 298 -18.04 -5.34 -14.29
N ARG A 299 -18.79 -5.33 -15.41
CA ARG A 299 -18.61 -6.31 -16.49
C ARG A 299 -17.22 -6.25 -17.11
N ARG A 300 -16.63 -5.06 -17.27
CA ARG A 300 -15.23 -4.91 -17.73
C ARG A 300 -14.24 -5.49 -16.74
N ALA A 301 -14.39 -5.18 -15.44
CA ALA A 301 -13.55 -5.76 -14.39
C ALA A 301 -13.61 -7.30 -14.39
N ILE A 302 -14.82 -7.86 -14.51
CA ILE A 302 -15.06 -9.32 -14.62
C ILE A 302 -14.44 -9.89 -15.90
N ALA A 303 -14.53 -9.19 -17.03
CA ALA A 303 -13.94 -9.66 -18.28
C ALA A 303 -12.41 -9.78 -18.19
N ILE A 304 -11.76 -8.86 -17.45
CA ILE A 304 -10.30 -8.87 -17.26
C ILE A 304 -9.87 -9.86 -16.17
N HIS A 305 -10.63 -9.97 -15.08
CA HIS A 305 -10.31 -10.84 -13.96
C HIS A 305 -11.57 -11.55 -13.43
N PRO A 306 -11.98 -12.67 -14.07
CA PRO A 306 -13.31 -13.26 -13.92
C PRO A 306 -13.54 -14.04 -12.63
N ARG A 307 -12.50 -14.32 -11.85
CA ARG A 307 -12.57 -15.15 -10.64
C ARG A 307 -12.69 -14.35 -9.34
N GLU A 308 -12.64 -13.02 -9.40
CA GLU A 308 -12.80 -12.19 -8.22
C GLU A 308 -14.28 -12.05 -7.83
N HIS A 309 -14.68 -12.72 -6.75
CA HIS A 309 -16.06 -12.75 -6.28
C HIS A 309 -16.61 -11.35 -5.95
N ARG A 310 -15.78 -10.41 -5.47
CA ARG A 310 -16.21 -9.04 -5.15
C ARG A 310 -16.71 -8.28 -6.38
N PHE A 311 -16.19 -8.57 -7.57
CA PHE A 311 -16.67 -7.94 -8.80
C PHE A 311 -18.06 -8.44 -9.18
N HIS A 312 -18.32 -9.74 -9.04
CA HIS A 312 -19.64 -10.34 -9.24
C HIS A 312 -20.64 -9.86 -8.19
N TYR A 313 -20.20 -9.72 -6.94
CA TYR A 313 -21.04 -9.17 -5.88
C TYR A 313 -21.41 -7.70 -6.12
N GLY A 314 -20.46 -6.86 -6.54
CA GLY A 314 -20.71 -5.49 -6.97
C GLY A 314 -21.70 -5.41 -8.14
N LEU A 315 -21.52 -6.28 -9.14
CA LEU A 315 -22.46 -6.40 -10.26
C LEU A 315 -23.88 -6.79 -9.80
N ALA A 316 -23.99 -7.74 -8.88
CA ALA A 316 -25.27 -8.16 -8.31
C ALA A 316 -25.97 -7.00 -7.60
N ARG A 317 -25.23 -6.22 -6.79
CA ARG A 317 -25.76 -5.02 -6.13
C ARG A 317 -26.30 -3.99 -7.12
N ALA A 318 -25.54 -3.68 -8.17
CA ALA A 318 -25.99 -2.72 -9.18
C ALA A 318 -27.28 -3.19 -9.90
N TYR A 319 -27.40 -4.48 -10.21
CA TYR A 319 -28.65 -5.03 -10.77
C TYR A 319 -29.82 -4.97 -9.79
N LEU A 320 -29.60 -5.25 -8.50
CA LEU A 320 -30.65 -5.14 -7.48
C LEU A 320 -31.20 -3.72 -7.41
N GLN A 321 -30.31 -2.73 -7.39
CA GLN A 321 -30.71 -1.32 -7.35
C GLN A 321 -31.40 -0.87 -8.64
N SER A 322 -31.13 -1.53 -9.77
CA SER A 322 -31.80 -1.29 -11.05
C SER A 322 -33.09 -2.10 -11.23
N GLY A 323 -33.51 -2.90 -10.24
CA GLY A 323 -34.69 -3.77 -10.33
C GLY A 323 -34.52 -5.02 -11.22
N GLU A 324 -33.30 -5.30 -11.69
CA GLU A 324 -33.00 -6.42 -12.59
C GLU A 324 -32.79 -7.75 -11.83
N LEU A 325 -33.81 -8.19 -11.10
CA LEU A 325 -33.73 -9.28 -10.11
C LEU A 325 -33.14 -10.60 -10.65
N ARG A 326 -33.51 -11.00 -11.87
CA ARG A 326 -32.97 -12.22 -12.51
C ARG A 326 -31.47 -12.12 -12.81
N ARG A 327 -30.98 -10.93 -13.16
CA ARG A 327 -29.55 -10.69 -13.42
C ARG A 327 -28.78 -10.59 -12.11
N ALA A 328 -29.38 -9.98 -11.09
CA ALA A 328 -28.83 -9.97 -9.74
C ALA A 328 -28.63 -11.38 -9.18
N ASP A 329 -29.62 -12.27 -9.33
CA ASP A 329 -29.52 -13.67 -8.87
C ASP A 329 -28.34 -14.40 -9.48
N ARG A 330 -28.16 -14.29 -10.81
CA ARG A 330 -27.04 -14.92 -11.51
C ARG A 330 -25.69 -14.37 -11.05
N ALA A 331 -25.56 -13.05 -10.93
CA ALA A 331 -24.31 -12.43 -10.49
C ALA A 331 -23.98 -12.79 -9.03
N LEU A 332 -24.99 -12.83 -8.15
CA LEU A 332 -24.81 -13.20 -6.74
C LEU A 332 -24.49 -14.69 -6.57
N THR A 333 -25.11 -15.57 -7.36
CA THR A 333 -24.77 -17.00 -7.44
C THR A 333 -23.30 -17.15 -7.83
N ARG A 334 -22.84 -16.42 -8.85
CA ARG A 334 -21.45 -16.47 -9.27
C ARG A 334 -20.48 -15.95 -8.20
N ALA A 335 -20.87 -14.90 -7.48
CA ALA A 335 -20.09 -14.40 -6.34
C ALA A 335 -19.96 -15.46 -5.24
N HIS A 336 -21.03 -16.18 -4.94
CA HIS A 336 -21.05 -17.28 -3.96
C HIS A 336 -20.18 -18.48 -4.39
N GLU A 337 -20.24 -18.88 -5.67
CA GLU A 337 -19.40 -19.97 -6.21
C GLU A 337 -17.89 -19.66 -6.15
N LEU A 338 -17.54 -18.37 -6.23
CA LEU A 338 -16.15 -17.90 -6.27
C LEU A 338 -15.59 -17.50 -4.90
N SER A 339 -16.42 -17.45 -3.86
CA SER A 339 -16.00 -17.13 -2.50
C SER A 339 -15.85 -18.39 -1.64
N ALA A 340 -15.25 -18.24 -0.46
CA ALA A 340 -15.06 -19.31 0.51
C ALA A 340 -15.31 -18.79 1.94
N GLY A 341 -15.48 -19.71 2.88
CA GLY A 341 -15.65 -19.41 4.31
C GLY A 341 -16.83 -18.48 4.61
N THR A 342 -16.64 -17.57 5.57
CA THR A 342 -17.69 -16.64 6.04
C THR A 342 -18.28 -15.78 4.91
N THR A 343 -17.48 -15.38 3.91
CA THR A 343 -17.99 -14.60 2.78
C THR A 343 -18.94 -15.42 1.90
N GLN A 344 -18.69 -16.72 1.75
CA GLN A 344 -19.57 -17.62 1.00
C GLN A 344 -20.92 -17.78 1.70
N GLU A 345 -20.91 -17.96 3.02
CA GLU A 345 -22.12 -18.01 3.86
C GLU A 345 -22.92 -16.70 3.78
N GLN A 346 -22.24 -15.55 3.84
CA GLN A 346 -22.87 -14.23 3.71
C GLN A 346 -23.55 -14.05 2.34
N TYR A 347 -22.91 -14.48 1.26
CA TYR A 347 -23.53 -14.42 -0.08
C TYR A 347 -24.70 -15.38 -0.21
N MET A 348 -24.63 -16.56 0.41
CA MET A 348 -25.74 -17.51 0.42
C MET A 348 -26.97 -16.91 1.09
N ALA A 349 -26.83 -16.36 2.30
CA ALA A 349 -27.94 -15.70 3.01
C ALA A 349 -28.57 -14.55 2.19
N LYS A 350 -27.77 -13.80 1.42
CA LYS A 350 -28.28 -12.76 0.51
C LYS A 350 -29.06 -13.35 -0.66
N LEU A 351 -28.61 -14.47 -1.21
CA LEU A 351 -29.23 -15.16 -2.34
C LEU A 351 -30.60 -15.76 -1.95
N GLU A 352 -30.69 -16.37 -0.77
CA GLU A 352 -31.94 -16.83 -0.17
C GLU A 352 -32.97 -15.71 -0.07
N ARG A 353 -32.59 -14.56 0.51
CA ARG A 353 -33.46 -13.39 0.64
C ARG A 353 -33.91 -12.84 -0.71
N LEU A 354 -33.03 -12.83 -1.70
CA LEU A 354 -33.38 -12.38 -3.05
C LEU A 354 -34.43 -13.29 -3.69
N ARG A 355 -34.28 -14.61 -3.55
CA ARG A 355 -35.17 -15.61 -4.15
C ARG A 355 -36.52 -15.68 -3.45
N SER A 356 -36.58 -15.42 -2.14
CA SER A 356 -37.86 -15.36 -1.42
C SER A 356 -38.72 -14.19 -1.87
N THR A 357 -38.13 -13.05 -2.24
CA THR A 357 -38.86 -11.85 -2.71
C THR A 357 -39.38 -11.98 -4.14
N GLN A 358 -38.96 -13.02 -4.88
CA GLN A 358 -39.40 -13.30 -6.24
C GLN A 358 -40.55 -14.33 -6.32
N ARG A 359 -40.89 -14.96 -5.19
CA ARG A 359 -42.04 -15.85 -5.05
C ARG A 359 -43.23 -15.03 -4.57
#